data_AF-A0A1F6RJK8-F1
#
_entry.id   AF-A0A1F6RJK8-F1
#
_cell.length_a   1.000
_cell.length_b   1.000
_cell.length_c   1.000
_cell.angle_alpha   90.00
_cell.angle_beta   90.00
_cell.angle_gamma   90.00
#
_symmetry.space_group_name_H-M   'P 1'
#
loop_
_entity.id
_entity.type
_entity.pdbx_description
1 polymer ?
#
loop_
_entity_poly.entity_id
_entity_poly.type
_entity_poly.pdbx_seq_one_letter_code
_entity_poly.pdbx_strand_id
1 'polypeptide(L)'
;MNEELSHSELERKVEASPFERLLDYDNYLKQKKILLTKKTLIYYRGTYVALTEKQISILKLIAKGFSNLKIAQKLAVRETAIKLLIYRLMKYIGDVLHEKTDRYYLVIIAQEMDLGI
;
A
#
# COMPACT_ATOMS: atom_id res chain seq x y z
N MET A 1 -20.65 -54.46 19.28
CA MET A 1 -21.24 -53.68 18.17
C MET A 1 -21.25 -52.23 18.64
N ASN A 2 -20.26 -51.36 18.36
CA ASN A 2 -19.60 -51.03 17.09
C ASN A 2 -20.64 -51.02 15.97
N GLU A 3 -20.96 -49.94 15.27
CA GLU A 3 -20.24 -48.77 14.74
C GLU A 3 -21.40 -47.94 14.13
N GLU A 4 -21.52 -46.62 14.14
CA GLU A 4 -20.65 -45.55 13.69
C GLU A 4 -21.40 -44.27 14.09
N LEU A 5 -20.82 -43.41 14.93
CA LEU A 5 -21.29 -42.03 14.96
C LEU A 5 -20.97 -41.44 13.58
N SER A 6 -22.02 -41.04 12.86
CA SER A 6 -21.94 -40.42 11.53
C SER A 6 -20.88 -39.33 11.53
N HIS A 7 -19.88 -39.47 10.65
CA HIS A 7 -18.78 -38.52 10.46
C HIS A 7 -19.25 -37.06 10.27
N SER A 8 -20.52 -36.85 9.91
CA SER A 8 -21.12 -35.53 9.72
C SER A 8 -21.33 -34.70 10.99
N GLU A 9 -21.34 -35.31 12.19
CA GLU A 9 -21.53 -34.58 13.45
C GLU A 9 -20.21 -34.09 14.07
N LEU A 10 -19.10 -34.77 13.76
CA LEU A 10 -17.75 -34.38 14.20
C LEU A 10 -17.19 -33.18 13.42
N GLU A 11 -17.69 -32.92 12.21
CA GLU A 11 -17.20 -31.82 11.36
C GLU A 11 -17.72 -30.42 11.76
N ARG A 12 -18.78 -30.31 12.58
CA ARG A 12 -19.38 -28.99 12.92
C ARG A 12 -18.88 -28.32 14.19
N LYS A 13 -17.94 -28.94 14.92
CA LYS A 13 -17.31 -28.34 16.11
C LYS A 13 -15.80 -28.49 16.13
N VAL A 14 -15.17 -28.52 14.97
CA VAL A 14 -13.74 -28.18 14.90
C VAL A 14 -13.65 -26.66 14.98
N GLU A 15 -13.73 -26.13 16.20
CA GLU A 15 -13.13 -24.83 16.46
C GLU A 15 -11.67 -24.96 16.05
N ALA A 16 -11.33 -24.33 14.92
CA ALA A 16 -10.00 -24.38 14.34
C ALA A 16 -8.98 -24.20 15.46
N SER A 17 -8.06 -25.16 15.58
CA SER A 17 -7.09 -25.19 16.67
C SER A 17 -6.32 -23.85 16.71
N PRO A 18 -5.80 -23.42 17.85
CA PRO A 18 -5.00 -22.19 17.92
C PRO A 18 -3.86 -22.13 16.88
N PHE A 19 -3.38 -23.29 16.42
CA PHE A 19 -2.38 -23.44 15.35
C PHE A 19 -2.95 -23.20 13.94
N GLU A 20 -4.20 -23.59 13.67
CA GLU A 20 -4.85 -23.33 12.37
C GLU A 20 -5.19 -21.85 12.20
N ARG A 21 -5.51 -21.13 13.28
CA ARG A 21 -5.59 -19.66 13.26
C ARG A 21 -4.23 -19.00 13.01
N LEU A 22 -3.13 -19.66 13.35
CA LEU A 22 -1.77 -19.16 13.09
C LEU A 22 -1.38 -19.31 11.60
N LEU A 23 -1.79 -20.41 10.97
CA LEU A 23 -1.66 -20.62 9.51
C LEU A 23 -2.49 -19.62 8.71
N ASP A 24 -3.65 -19.23 9.23
CA ASP A 24 -4.43 -18.14 8.64
C ASP A 24 -3.95 -16.75 9.07
N TYR A 25 -3.12 -16.62 10.11
CA TYR A 25 -2.47 -15.34 10.45
C TYR A 25 -1.33 -15.03 9.47
N ASP A 26 -0.53 -16.02 9.09
CA ASP A 26 0.48 -15.84 8.04
C ASP A 26 -0.15 -15.62 6.67
N ASN A 27 -1.29 -16.26 6.38
CA ASN A 27 -2.09 -15.97 5.19
C ASN A 27 -2.79 -14.62 5.26
N TYR A 28 -3.30 -14.19 6.42
CA TYR A 28 -3.86 -12.86 6.65
C TYR A 28 -2.78 -11.79 6.53
N LEU A 29 -1.58 -12.01 7.09
CA LEU A 29 -0.43 -11.14 6.97
C LEU A 29 0.14 -11.16 5.54
N LYS A 30 0.13 -12.28 4.83
CA LYS A 30 0.48 -12.35 3.40
C LYS A 30 -0.56 -11.65 2.56
N GLN A 31 -1.85 -11.87 2.75
CA GLN A 31 -2.93 -11.20 2.04
C GLN A 31 -2.92 -9.70 2.32
N LYS A 32 -2.74 -9.27 3.58
CA LYS A 32 -2.52 -7.87 3.93
C LYS A 32 -1.20 -7.33 3.40
N LYS A 33 -0.10 -8.09 3.40
CA LYS A 33 1.17 -7.69 2.76
C LYS A 33 0.95 -7.50 1.28
N ILE A 34 0.33 -8.47 0.60
CA ILE A 34 -0.03 -8.45 -0.82
C ILE A 34 -0.91 -7.23 -1.12
N LEU A 35 -1.87 -6.91 -0.26
CA LEU A 35 -2.69 -5.68 -0.35
C LEU A 35 -1.87 -4.40 -0.11
N LEU A 36 -0.98 -4.39 0.89
CA LEU A 36 -0.07 -3.29 1.24
C LEU A 36 1.06 -3.09 0.21
N THR A 37 1.38 -4.12 -0.57
CA THR A 37 2.41 -4.12 -1.63
C THR A 37 1.83 -4.07 -3.03
N LYS A 38 0.49 -4.00 -3.18
CA LYS A 38 -0.10 -3.84 -4.51
C LYS A 38 0.39 -2.50 -5.06
N LYS A 39 1.25 -2.60 -6.08
CA LYS A 39 1.76 -1.44 -6.80
C LYS A 39 0.96 -1.29 -8.08
N THR A 40 0.40 -0.11 -8.26
CA THR A 40 -0.15 0.31 -9.54
C THR A 40 1.01 0.72 -10.42
N LEU A 41 1.11 0.09 -11.59
CA LEU A 41 2.12 0.40 -12.60
C LEU A 41 1.59 1.55 -13.45
N ILE A 42 2.33 2.65 -13.51
CA ILE A 42 1.97 3.87 -14.22
C ILE A 42 3.04 4.13 -15.27
N TYR A 43 2.63 4.33 -16.51
CA TYR A 43 3.56 4.64 -17.60
C TYR A 43 3.81 6.15 -17.64
N TYR A 44 5.08 6.55 -17.60
CA TYR A 44 5.51 7.93 -17.61
C TYR A 44 6.76 8.07 -18.50
N ARG A 45 6.67 8.87 -19.56
CA ARG A 45 7.78 9.24 -20.46
C ARG A 45 8.69 8.08 -20.90
N GLY A 46 8.11 6.91 -21.22
CA GLY A 46 8.90 5.74 -21.65
C GLY A 46 9.23 4.74 -20.55
N THR A 47 8.97 5.08 -19.28
CA THR A 47 9.34 4.26 -18.12
C THR A 47 8.12 3.89 -17.30
N TYR A 48 8.08 2.65 -16.81
CA TYR A 48 7.05 2.21 -15.88
C TYR A 48 7.45 2.51 -14.43
N VAL A 49 6.58 3.23 -13.72
CA VAL A 49 6.75 3.57 -12.30
C VAL A 49 5.74 2.80 -11.48
N ALA A 50 6.19 2.05 -10.47
CA ALA A 50 5.34 1.20 -9.66
C ALA A 50 5.11 1.83 -8.28
N LEU A 51 3.91 2.38 -8.06
CA LEU A 51 3.55 3.08 -6.83
C LEU A 51 2.47 2.34 -6.04
N THR A 52 2.62 2.32 -4.71
CA THR A 52 1.56 1.85 -3.81
C THR A 52 0.43 2.88 -3.71
N GLU A 53 -0.76 2.44 -3.32
CA GLU A 53 -1.93 3.32 -3.07
C GLU A 53 -1.62 4.49 -2.13
N LYS A 54 -0.78 4.24 -1.10
CA LYS A 54 -0.35 5.29 -0.17
C LYS A 54 0.56 6.32 -0.84
N GLN A 55 1.48 5.87 -1.70
CA GLN A 55 2.34 6.77 -2.46
C GLN A 55 1.54 7.61 -3.45
N ILE A 56 0.59 6.99 -4.16
CA ILE A 56 -0.34 7.67 -5.06
C ILE A 56 -1.17 8.71 -4.30
N SER A 57 -1.72 8.35 -3.14
CA SER A 57 -2.50 9.28 -2.31
C SER A 57 -1.69 10.50 -1.89
N ILE A 58 -0.45 10.30 -1.43
CA ILE A 58 0.46 11.39 -1.07
C ILE A 58 0.76 12.26 -2.30
N LEU A 59 1.03 11.65 -3.45
CA LEU A 59 1.35 12.33 -4.70
C LEU A 59 0.17 13.22 -5.16
N LYS A 60 -1.07 12.71 -5.13
CA LYS A 60 -2.28 13.50 -5.41
C LYS A 60 -2.43 14.68 -4.46
N LEU A 61 -2.18 14.49 -3.16
CA LEU A 61 -2.28 15.56 -2.17
C LEU A 61 -1.20 16.65 -2.36
N ILE A 62 0.02 16.27 -2.76
CA ILE A 62 1.08 17.21 -3.13
C ILE A 62 0.66 18.02 -4.35
N ALA A 63 0.12 17.36 -5.38
CA ALA A 63 -0.33 18.02 -6.60
C ALA A 63 -1.46 19.03 -6.37
N LYS A 64 -2.31 18.79 -5.37
CA LYS A 64 -3.35 19.73 -4.88
C LYS A 64 -2.78 20.91 -4.08
N GLY A 65 -1.46 21.03 -3.97
CA GLY A 65 -0.79 22.12 -3.25
C GLY A 65 -0.83 21.99 -1.73
N PHE A 66 -1.13 20.81 -1.17
CA PHE A 66 -1.17 20.66 0.29
C PHE A 66 0.24 20.66 0.90
N SER A 67 0.38 21.39 2.02
CA SER A 67 1.57 21.38 2.85
C SER A 67 1.72 20.04 3.60
N ASN A 68 2.93 19.72 4.08
CA ASN A 68 3.18 18.49 4.84
C ASN A 68 2.24 18.36 6.05
N LEU A 69 2.00 19.47 6.76
CA LEU A 69 1.08 19.51 7.89
C LEU A 69 -0.36 19.16 7.48
N LYS A 70 -0.85 19.74 6.37
CA LYS A 70 -2.21 19.48 5.88
C LYS A 70 -2.37 18.06 5.35
N ILE A 71 -1.33 17.49 4.73
CA ILE A 71 -1.28 16.07 4.34
C ILE A 71 -1.32 15.18 5.58
N ALA A 72 -0.53 15.52 6.60
CA ALA A 72 -0.45 14.77 7.84
C ALA A 72 -1.81 14.71 8.56
N GLN A 73 -2.50 15.85 8.64
CA GLN A 73 -3.87 15.95 9.16
C GLN A 73 -4.85 15.10 8.37
N LYS A 74 -4.83 15.17 7.03
CA LYS A 74 -5.71 14.38 6.16
C LYS A 74 -5.50 12.87 6.27
N LEU A 75 -4.27 12.45 6.54
CA LEU A 75 -3.91 11.03 6.66
C LEU A 75 -3.83 10.54 8.11
N ALA A 76 -4.19 11.37 9.09
CA ALA A 76 -4.12 11.08 10.52
C ALA A 76 -2.75 10.52 10.97
N VAL A 77 -1.65 11.15 10.52
CA VAL A 77 -0.27 10.78 10.88
C VAL A 77 0.53 11.99 11.33
N ARG A 78 1.72 11.76 11.89
CA ARG A 78 2.66 12.83 12.26
C ARG A 78 3.28 13.47 11.01
N GLU A 79 3.50 14.79 11.05
CA GLU A 79 4.16 15.52 9.94
C GLU A 79 5.55 14.97 9.62
N THR A 80 6.31 14.56 10.63
CA THR A 80 7.63 13.92 10.46
C THR A 80 7.56 12.64 9.64
N ALA A 81 6.47 11.87 9.79
CA ALA A 81 6.24 10.68 8.97
C ALA A 81 5.94 11.06 7.52
N ILE A 82 5.19 12.14 7.27
CA ILE A 82 4.97 12.67 5.91
C ILE A 82 6.27 13.12 5.27
N LYS A 83 7.12 13.87 5.98
CA LYS A 83 8.45 14.28 5.47
C LYS A 83 9.27 13.07 5.04
N LEU A 84 9.33 12.04 5.87
CA LEU A 84 10.06 10.80 5.55
C LEU A 84 9.44 10.06 4.35
N LEU A 85 8.12 9.96 4.28
CA LEU A 85 7.43 9.30 3.16
C LEU A 85 7.67 10.04 1.84
N ILE A 86 7.61 11.38 1.84
CA ILE A 86 7.88 12.20 0.66
C ILE A 86 9.34 12.07 0.25
N TYR A 87 10.29 12.10 1.19
CA TYR A 87 11.70 11.86 0.90
C TYR A 87 11.92 10.50 0.21
N ARG A 88 11.35 9.44 0.76
CA ARG A 88 11.44 8.08 0.17
C ARG A 88 10.78 8.01 -1.20
N LEU A 89 9.67 8.73 -1.40
CA LEU A 89 8.98 8.80 -2.70
C LEU A 89 9.85 9.52 -3.74
N MET A 90 10.42 10.68 -3.41
CA MET A 90 11.33 11.42 -4.29
C MET A 90 12.55 10.57 -4.66
N LYS A 91 13.15 9.89 -3.67
CA LYS A 91 14.29 9.00 -3.92
C LYS A 91 13.91 7.87 -4.88
N TYR A 92 12.81 7.17 -4.60
CA TYR A 92 12.34 6.07 -5.46
C TYR A 92 12.08 6.52 -6.89
N ILE A 93 11.36 7.63 -7.07
CA ILE A 93 11.05 8.18 -8.39
C ILE A 93 12.34 8.61 -9.11
N GLY A 94 13.24 9.29 -8.41
CA GLY A 94 14.51 9.71 -9.00
C GLY A 94 15.39 8.53 -9.42
N ASP A 95 15.41 7.46 -8.63
CA ASP A 95 16.14 6.22 -8.96
C ASP A 95 15.53 5.52 -10.18
N VAL A 96 14.19 5.49 -10.31
CA VAL A 96 13.49 4.83 -11.43
C VAL A 96 13.56 5.64 -12.73
N LEU A 97 13.44 6.96 -12.63
CA LEU A 97 13.47 7.85 -13.80
C LEU A 97 14.88 8.29 -14.17
N HIS A 98 15.88 7.98 -13.35
CA HIS A 98 17.26 8.47 -13.48
C HIS A 98 17.35 10.00 -13.52
N GLU A 99 16.48 10.67 -12.76
CA GLU A 99 16.35 12.13 -12.74
C GLU A 99 16.38 12.69 -11.31
N LYS A 100 16.96 13.87 -11.15
CA LYS A 100 16.94 14.56 -9.86
C LYS A 100 15.51 15.00 -9.53
N THR A 101 14.91 14.34 -8.55
CA THR A 101 13.52 14.58 -8.14
C THR A 101 13.46 15.46 -6.89
N ASP A 102 12.66 16.53 -6.97
CA ASP A 102 12.28 17.35 -5.82
C ASP A 102 10.75 17.40 -5.67
N ARG A 103 10.25 18.17 -4.69
CA ARG A 103 8.80 18.26 -4.42
C ARG A 103 8.05 18.87 -5.61
N TYR A 104 8.64 19.82 -6.32
CA TYR A 104 8.00 20.44 -7.48
C TYR A 104 7.89 19.44 -8.62
N TYR A 105 8.93 18.64 -8.83
CA TYR A 105 8.91 17.56 -9.82
C TYR A 105 7.81 16.51 -9.53
N LEU A 106 7.54 16.22 -8.25
CA LEU A 106 6.40 15.36 -7.88
C LEU A 106 5.04 15.92 -8.34
N VAL A 107 4.86 17.25 -8.40
CA VAL A 107 3.62 17.86 -8.91
C VAL A 107 3.46 17.58 -10.40
N ILE A 108 4.53 17.78 -11.18
CA ILE A 108 4.55 17.54 -12.63
C ILE A 108 4.22 16.07 -12.92
N ILE A 109 4.90 15.14 -12.23
CA ILE A 109 4.65 13.71 -12.38
C ILE A 109 3.18 13.39 -12.08
N ALA A 110 2.63 13.90 -10.99
CA ALA A 110 1.24 13.62 -10.63
C ALA A 110 0.25 14.05 -11.71
N GLN A 111 0.51 15.19 -12.36
CA GLN A 111 -0.31 15.75 -13.43
C GLN A 111 -0.18 14.94 -14.72
N GLU A 112 1.04 14.61 -15.13
CA GLU A 112 1.30 13.82 -16.34
C GLU A 112 0.84 12.36 -16.21
N MET A 113 0.87 11.80 -15.00
CA MET A 113 0.37 10.45 -14.71
C MET A 113 -1.16 10.34 -14.68
N ASP A 114 -1.89 11.42 -14.95
CA ASP A 114 -3.36 11.53 -14.92
C ASP A 114 -3.97 10.87 -13.67
N LEU A 115 -3.42 11.20 -12.50
CA LEU A 115 -3.86 10.59 -11.25
C LEU A 115 -5.22 11.12 -10.76
N GLY A 116 -6.02 11.77 -11.61
CA GLY A 116 -7.32 12.36 -11.26
C GLY A 116 -7.19 13.43 -10.19
N ILE A 117 -6.46 14.51 -10.52
CA ILE A 117 -6.20 15.64 -9.61
C ILE A 117 -7.42 16.56 -9.57
#